data_AF-A0A897NX75-F1
#
_entry.id   AF-A0A897NX75-F1
#
_cell.length_a   1.000
_cell.length_b   1.000
_cell.length_c   1.000
_cell.angle_alpha   90.00
_cell.angle_beta   90.00
_cell.angle_gamma   90.00
#
_symmetry.space_group_name_H-M   'P 1'
#
loop_
_entity.id
_entity.type
_entity.pdbx_description
1 polymer ?
#
loop_
_entity_poly.entity_id
_entity_poly.type
_entity_poly.pdbx_seq_one_letter_code
_entity_poly.pdbx_strand_id
1 'polypeptide(L)'
;MTTESECVDALREAAEELGESPTKAQYEELGLIPASGTIQRVMGGWNNAKEAAGLETYASHGSRVQSKPDDVDLPDGLVWEQLTRYQRWHYKNREWNTGRTLRRRQRLRARIHKRKDDSGGCTKCPESDPACLDFHHLSSADKEMAVNKMVPYGYSKSDIEAEMEKCEILCANCHAKEHVSAPEARVMAEGAQTRVERLRQWAYEYKRTRGCQRCSETDPVCLQFHHVSEKHAGVSEMITNGEPESDIRAEVEKCVVLCANCHRKEHYERPVVTPEESDNI
;
A
#
# COMPACT_ATOMS: atom_id res chain seq x y z
N MET A 1 -15.88 32.45 41.69
CA MET A 1 -16.29 32.29 40.28
C MET A 1 -16.27 33.69 39.69
N THR A 2 -15.63 33.88 38.53
CA THR A 2 -15.64 35.18 37.85
C THR A 2 -17.06 35.51 37.38
N THR A 3 -17.52 36.71 37.68
CA THR A 3 -18.82 37.27 37.33
C THR A 3 -18.79 38.02 36.00
N GLU A 4 -19.95 38.27 35.41
CA GLU A 4 -20.06 39.08 34.19
C GLU A 4 -19.56 40.52 34.40
N SER A 5 -19.81 41.10 35.59
CA SER A 5 -19.32 42.45 35.94
C SER A 5 -17.79 42.51 35.94
N GLU A 6 -17.11 41.54 36.57
CA GLU A 6 -15.65 41.47 36.57
C GLU A 6 -15.06 41.32 35.15
N CYS A 7 -15.79 40.68 34.23
CA CYS A 7 -15.38 40.57 32.83
C CYS A 7 -15.53 41.91 32.08
N VAL A 8 -16.61 42.66 32.37
CA VAL A 8 -16.86 43.98 31.78
C VAL A 8 -15.85 45.02 32.29
N ASP A 9 -15.59 45.02 33.59
CA ASP A 9 -14.69 45.99 34.23
C ASP A 9 -13.26 45.83 33.70
N ALA A 10 -12.76 44.59 33.59
CA ALA A 10 -11.43 44.33 33.04
C ALA A 10 -11.32 44.73 31.55
N LEU A 11 -12.39 44.60 30.77
CA LEU A 11 -12.38 45.07 29.37
C LEU A 11 -12.36 46.60 29.26
N ARG A 12 -13.02 47.30 30.19
CA ARG A 12 -12.97 48.77 30.24
C ARG A 12 -11.60 49.26 30.68
N GLU A 13 -11.01 48.62 31.68
CA GLU A 13 -9.63 48.90 32.13
C GLU A 13 -8.64 48.74 30.96
N ALA A 14 -8.74 47.63 30.22
CA ALA A 14 -7.93 47.43 29.02
C ALA A 14 -8.14 48.50 27.94
N ALA A 15 -9.36 48.99 27.77
CA ALA A 15 -9.67 50.03 26.79
C ALA A 15 -9.17 51.41 27.22
N GLU A 16 -9.21 51.72 28.52
CA GLU A 16 -8.63 52.95 29.08
C GLU A 16 -7.11 52.96 28.92
N GLU A 17 -6.45 51.82 29.18
CA GLU A 17 -4.99 51.70 29.09
C GLU A 17 -4.49 51.81 27.64
N LEU A 18 -5.23 51.24 26.68
CA LEU A 18 -4.86 51.26 25.26
C LEU A 18 -5.37 52.52 24.52
N GLY A 19 -6.31 53.26 25.11
CA GLY A 19 -6.98 54.39 24.47
C GLY A 19 -7.89 53.99 23.30
N GLU A 20 -8.13 52.69 23.09
CA GLU A 20 -8.95 52.15 22.02
C GLU A 20 -9.62 50.84 22.47
N SER A 21 -10.59 50.38 21.68
CA SER A 21 -11.31 49.14 21.94
C SER A 21 -10.39 47.92 21.76
N PRO A 22 -10.04 47.15 22.83
CA PRO A 22 -9.00 46.13 22.78
C PRO A 22 -9.30 44.98 21.81
N THR A 23 -8.31 44.55 21.04
CA THR A 23 -8.30 43.22 20.44
C THR A 23 -8.02 42.15 21.50
N LYS A 24 -8.38 40.89 21.22
CA LYS A 24 -8.08 39.79 22.16
C LYS A 24 -6.58 39.66 22.45
N ALA A 25 -5.74 39.85 21.42
CA ALA A 25 -4.28 39.76 21.58
C ALA A 25 -3.73 40.90 22.44
N GLN A 26 -4.17 42.14 22.21
CA GLN A 26 -3.76 43.29 23.05
C GLN A 26 -4.18 43.09 24.51
N TYR A 27 -5.39 42.61 24.78
CA TYR A 27 -5.83 42.31 26.14
C TYR A 27 -4.96 41.25 26.82
N GLU A 28 -4.54 40.21 26.09
CA GLU A 28 -3.65 39.16 26.62
C GLU A 28 -2.26 39.69 26.95
N GLU A 29 -1.76 40.67 26.20
CA GLU A 29 -0.46 41.32 26.42
C GLU A 29 -0.45 42.21 27.67
N LEU A 30 -1.59 42.82 28.03
CA LEU A 30 -1.75 43.57 29.28
C LEU A 30 -1.74 42.67 30.53
N GLY A 31 -1.89 41.35 30.38
CA GLY A 31 -1.85 40.42 31.51
C GLY A 31 -2.99 40.57 32.52
N LEU A 32 -4.10 41.21 32.14
CA LEU A 32 -5.23 41.49 33.00
C LEU A 32 -6.02 40.23 33.40
N ILE A 33 -6.67 40.30 34.55
CA ILE A 33 -7.51 39.24 35.11
C ILE A 33 -8.95 39.77 35.19
N PRO A 34 -9.96 39.01 34.74
CA PRO A 34 -9.91 37.62 34.26
C PRO A 34 -9.25 37.44 32.88
N ALA A 35 -8.58 36.29 32.70
CA ALA A 35 -7.97 35.94 31.42
C ALA A 35 -9.00 35.90 30.27
N SER A 36 -8.56 36.19 29.04
CA SER A 36 -9.42 36.28 27.85
C SER A 36 -10.34 35.06 27.66
N GLY A 37 -9.85 33.84 27.91
CA GLY A 37 -10.64 32.61 27.83
C GLY A 37 -11.74 32.50 28.89
N THR A 38 -11.53 33.06 30.08
CA THR A 38 -12.55 33.15 31.13
C THR A 38 -13.64 34.11 30.74
N ILE A 39 -13.30 35.28 30.19
CA ILE A 39 -14.26 36.26 29.68
C ILE A 39 -15.12 35.64 28.58
N GLN A 40 -14.52 34.95 27.60
CA GLN A 40 -15.26 34.30 26.52
C GLN A 40 -16.25 33.25 27.03
N ARG A 41 -15.87 32.50 28.08
CA ARG A 41 -16.71 31.46 28.68
C ARG A 41 -17.87 32.05 29.49
N VAL A 42 -17.63 33.12 30.25
CA VAL A 42 -18.64 33.77 31.11
C VAL A 42 -19.62 34.58 30.26
N MET A 43 -19.12 35.36 29.29
CA MET A 43 -19.92 36.28 28.47
C MET A 43 -20.46 35.65 27.18
N GLY A 44 -20.20 34.36 26.93
CA GLY A 44 -20.64 33.65 25.72
C GLY A 44 -19.98 34.11 24.42
N GLY A 45 -18.89 34.87 24.48
CA GLY A 45 -18.14 35.35 23.31
C GLY A 45 -17.30 36.58 23.62
N TRP A 46 -16.25 36.81 22.83
CA TRP A 46 -15.39 38.00 22.99
C TRP A 46 -16.11 39.28 22.56
N ASN A 47 -16.83 39.23 21.43
CA ASN A 47 -17.59 40.39 20.96
C ASN A 47 -18.79 40.69 21.87
N ASN A 48 -19.48 39.67 22.41
CA ASN A 48 -20.53 39.86 23.41
C ASN A 48 -20.00 40.58 24.66
N ALA A 49 -18.79 40.24 25.12
CA ALA A 49 -18.16 40.88 26.26
C ALA A 49 -17.83 42.36 25.96
N LYS A 50 -17.31 42.66 24.76
CA LYS A 50 -17.07 44.03 24.31
C LYS A 50 -18.36 44.84 24.19
N GLU A 51 -19.44 44.26 23.66
CA GLU A 51 -20.77 44.89 23.61
C GLU A 51 -21.27 45.23 25.01
N ALA A 52 -21.19 44.29 25.96
CA ALA A 52 -21.58 44.52 27.35
C ALA A 52 -20.73 45.61 28.04
N ALA A 53 -19.46 45.76 27.63
CA ALA A 53 -18.58 46.82 28.11
C ALA A 53 -18.80 48.18 27.43
N GLY A 54 -19.59 48.25 26.35
CA GLY A 54 -19.79 49.46 25.54
C GLY A 54 -18.65 49.77 24.58
N LEU A 55 -17.88 48.74 24.19
CA LEU A 55 -16.68 48.85 23.36
C LEU A 55 -16.97 48.42 21.91
N GLU A 56 -16.31 49.04 20.94
CA GLU A 56 -16.47 48.71 19.51
C GLU A 56 -16.13 47.25 19.24
N THR A 57 -17.02 46.50 18.57
CA THR A 57 -16.73 45.13 18.16
C THR A 57 -16.06 45.10 16.80
N TYR A 58 -15.06 44.23 16.67
CA TYR A 58 -14.50 43.91 15.36
C TYR A 58 -15.23 42.66 14.85
N ALA A 59 -16.04 42.83 13.82
CA ALA A 59 -16.58 41.69 13.10
C ALA A 59 -15.40 40.93 12.47
N SER A 60 -15.42 39.61 12.56
CA SER A 60 -14.46 38.74 11.86
C SER A 60 -14.75 38.79 10.36
N HIS A 61 -14.44 39.90 9.71
CA HIS A 61 -14.52 40.06 8.27
C HIS A 61 -13.30 39.38 7.64
N GLY A 62 -13.43 38.07 7.45
CA GLY A 62 -12.42 37.27 6.78
C GLY A 62 -12.89 35.83 6.61
N SER A 63 -12.70 35.29 5.41
CA SER A 63 -12.81 33.85 5.21
C SER A 63 -11.79 33.17 6.13
N ARG A 64 -12.25 32.26 7.00
CA ARG A 64 -11.35 31.38 7.78
C ARG A 64 -10.67 30.33 6.90
N VAL A 65 -10.98 30.30 5.61
CA VAL A 65 -10.37 29.43 4.61
C VAL A 65 -9.19 30.17 3.99
N GLN A 66 -7.98 29.66 4.25
CA GLN A 66 -6.77 30.10 3.56
C GLN A 66 -6.88 29.81 2.06
N SER A 67 -6.27 30.65 1.22
CA SER A 67 -6.21 30.46 -0.24
C SER A 67 -5.57 29.12 -0.62
N LYS A 68 -5.90 28.61 -1.82
CA LYS A 68 -5.32 27.37 -2.35
C LYS A 68 -3.81 27.55 -2.53
N PRO A 69 -2.97 26.66 -1.99
CA PRO A 69 -1.56 26.63 -2.33
C PRO A 69 -1.33 26.36 -3.84
N ASP A 70 -0.25 26.90 -4.40
CA ASP A 70 0.08 26.77 -5.83
C ASP A 70 0.45 25.33 -6.21
N ASP A 71 1.02 24.57 -5.27
CA ASP A 71 1.46 23.18 -5.40
C ASP A 71 0.33 22.15 -5.28
N VAL A 72 -0.93 22.60 -5.15
CA VAL A 72 -2.09 21.71 -4.99
C VAL A 72 -2.96 21.70 -6.24
N ASP A 73 -2.95 20.57 -6.94
CA ASP A 73 -3.87 20.31 -8.06
C ASP A 73 -5.22 19.77 -7.56
N LEU A 74 -6.30 20.39 -8.03
CA LEU A 74 -7.68 19.95 -7.78
C LEU A 74 -8.27 19.36 -9.07
N PRO A 75 -9.01 18.23 -8.98
CA PRO A 75 -9.82 17.73 -10.09
C PRO A 75 -10.83 18.77 -10.62
N ASP A 76 -11.18 18.65 -11.89
CA ASP A 76 -12.18 19.51 -12.54
C ASP A 76 -13.51 19.51 -11.78
N GLY A 77 -14.06 20.71 -11.56
CA GLY A 77 -15.33 20.92 -10.86
C GLY A 77 -15.22 21.09 -9.34
N LEU A 78 -14.02 20.99 -8.75
CA LEU A 78 -13.81 21.27 -7.32
C LEU A 78 -13.26 22.69 -7.09
N VAL A 79 -13.88 23.41 -6.15
CA VAL A 79 -13.49 24.77 -5.75
C VAL A 79 -12.93 24.74 -4.34
N TRP A 80 -11.69 25.21 -4.15
CA TRP A 80 -10.93 25.11 -2.90
C TRP A 80 -11.67 25.68 -1.68
N GLU A 81 -12.33 26.81 -1.87
CA GLU A 81 -13.08 27.53 -0.83
C GLU A 81 -14.31 26.74 -0.37
N GLN A 82 -14.88 25.93 -1.26
CA GLN A 82 -16.07 25.11 -1.01
C GLN A 82 -15.72 23.75 -0.39
N LEU A 83 -14.45 23.36 -0.41
CA LEU A 83 -14.01 22.12 0.22
C LEU A 83 -14.20 22.17 1.75
N THR A 84 -14.36 21.01 2.36
CA THR A 84 -14.27 20.89 3.82
C THR A 84 -12.82 21.04 4.28
N ARG A 85 -12.62 21.30 5.58
CA ARG A 85 -11.28 21.31 6.20
C ARG A 85 -10.52 20.00 5.94
N TYR A 86 -11.22 18.87 6.00
CA TYR A 86 -10.64 17.55 5.74
C TYR A 86 -10.24 17.37 4.27
N GLN A 87 -11.09 17.75 3.32
CA GLN A 87 -10.78 17.67 1.89
C GLN A 87 -9.57 18.55 1.53
N ARG A 88 -9.50 19.80 2.01
CA ARG A 88 -8.32 20.65 1.83
C ARG A 88 -7.06 20.00 2.39
N TRP A 89 -7.14 19.43 3.59
CA TRP A 89 -6.02 18.68 4.16
C TRP A 89 -5.63 17.47 3.28
N HIS A 90 -6.58 16.72 2.75
CA HIS A 90 -6.33 15.56 1.88
C HIS A 90 -5.58 15.95 0.60
N TYR A 91 -6.07 16.96 -0.13
CA TYR A 91 -5.43 17.42 -1.36
C TYR A 91 -4.05 18.03 -1.10
N LYS A 92 -3.91 18.85 -0.03
CA LYS A 92 -2.62 19.41 0.38
C LYS A 92 -1.58 18.34 0.73
N ASN A 93 -2.01 17.22 1.30
CA ASN A 93 -1.10 16.17 1.78
C ASN A 93 -1.08 14.93 0.87
N ARG A 94 -1.53 15.03 -0.38
CA ARG A 94 -1.64 13.88 -1.29
C ARG A 94 -0.29 13.23 -1.57
N GLU A 95 0.74 14.03 -1.88
CA GLU A 95 2.09 13.52 -2.11
C GLU A 95 2.68 12.91 -0.83
N TRP A 96 2.54 13.60 0.30
CA TRP A 96 2.99 13.09 1.59
C TRP A 96 2.29 11.77 1.98
N ASN A 97 0.97 11.67 1.77
CA ASN A 97 0.18 10.45 2.02
C ASN A 97 0.59 9.31 1.08
N THR A 98 0.85 9.62 -0.19
CA THR A 98 1.37 8.67 -1.19
C THR A 98 2.74 8.17 -0.74
N GLY A 99 3.67 9.08 -0.44
CA GLY A 99 5.01 8.74 0.04
C GLY A 99 5.01 7.93 1.33
N ARG A 100 4.16 8.28 2.31
CA ARG A 100 3.97 7.52 3.55
C ARG A 100 3.49 6.09 3.27
N THR A 101 2.54 5.93 2.35
CA THR A 101 2.01 4.63 1.96
C THR A 101 3.06 3.79 1.24
N LEU A 102 3.83 4.39 0.33
CA LEU A 102 4.94 3.72 -0.37
C LEU A 102 6.02 3.27 0.60
N ARG A 103 6.49 4.14 1.51
CA ARG A 103 7.45 3.80 2.57
C ARG A 103 6.96 2.68 3.46
N ARG A 104 5.68 2.71 3.87
CA ARG A 104 5.07 1.60 4.64
C ARG A 104 5.14 0.28 3.85
N ARG A 105 4.75 0.28 2.58
CA ARG A 105 4.77 -0.91 1.72
C ARG A 105 6.20 -1.43 1.52
N GLN A 106 7.18 -0.56 1.32
CA GLN A 106 8.60 -0.92 1.21
C GLN A 106 9.09 -1.61 2.50
N ARG A 107 8.83 -1.03 3.68
CA ARG A 107 9.19 -1.63 4.97
C ARG A 107 8.57 -3.00 5.19
N LEU A 108 7.29 -3.18 4.84
CA LEU A 108 6.63 -4.49 4.94
C LEU A 108 7.24 -5.53 3.97
N ARG A 109 7.55 -5.14 2.73
CA ARG A 109 8.25 -6.02 1.78
C ARG A 109 9.64 -6.40 2.27
N ALA A 110 10.40 -5.45 2.81
CA ALA A 110 11.72 -5.72 3.39
C ALA A 110 11.64 -6.74 4.54
N ARG A 111 10.62 -6.65 5.41
CA ARG A 111 10.38 -7.65 6.46
C ARG A 111 10.09 -9.04 5.90
N ILE A 112 9.21 -9.14 4.90
CA ILE A 112 8.90 -10.40 4.22
C ILE A 112 10.15 -11.01 3.58
N HIS A 113 10.99 -10.19 2.94
CA HIS A 113 12.26 -10.65 2.35
C HIS A 113 13.25 -11.10 3.42
N LYS A 114 13.42 -10.31 4.49
CA LYS A 114 14.26 -10.69 5.64
C LYS A 114 13.85 -12.04 6.23
N ARG A 115 12.54 -12.31 6.34
CA ARG A 115 12.04 -13.61 6.80
C ARG A 115 12.45 -14.76 5.86
N LYS A 116 12.53 -14.54 4.55
CA LYS A 116 13.05 -15.53 3.59
C LYS A 116 14.57 -15.70 3.77
N ASP A 117 15.32 -14.61 3.92
CA ASP A 117 16.78 -14.65 4.15
C ASP A 117 17.13 -15.45 5.42
N ASP A 118 16.38 -15.21 6.51
CA ASP A 118 16.59 -15.86 7.81
C ASP A 118 16.07 -17.31 7.88
N SER A 119 15.41 -17.81 6.83
CA SER A 119 14.73 -19.12 6.86
C SER A 119 15.68 -20.32 6.76
N GLY A 120 16.92 -20.10 6.32
CA GLY A 120 17.85 -21.18 5.97
C GLY A 120 17.59 -21.82 4.60
N GLY A 121 16.57 -21.37 3.86
CA GLY A 121 16.25 -21.84 2.51
C GLY A 121 14.98 -22.68 2.42
N CYS A 122 14.84 -23.41 1.32
CA CYS A 122 13.73 -24.32 1.08
C CYS A 122 13.78 -25.51 2.06
N THR A 123 12.65 -25.89 2.64
CA THR A 123 12.55 -27.05 3.55
C THR A 123 12.68 -28.40 2.82
N LYS A 124 12.52 -28.43 1.49
CA LYS A 124 12.49 -29.67 0.68
C LYS A 124 13.69 -29.86 -0.24
N CYS A 125 14.54 -28.86 -0.43
CA CYS A 125 15.75 -28.99 -1.24
C CYS A 125 16.83 -27.95 -0.87
N PRO A 126 18.08 -28.09 -1.35
CA PRO A 126 19.17 -27.16 -1.01
C PRO A 126 19.06 -25.72 -1.55
N GLU A 127 18.00 -25.36 -2.27
CA GLU A 127 17.84 -23.99 -2.77
C GLU A 127 17.65 -23.01 -1.60
N SER A 128 18.55 -22.04 -1.50
CA SER A 128 18.56 -21.02 -0.44
C SER A 128 18.47 -19.59 -0.98
N ASP A 129 18.46 -19.40 -2.31
CA ASP A 129 18.38 -18.08 -2.91
C ASP A 129 17.02 -17.42 -2.60
N PRO A 130 16.98 -16.28 -1.88
CA PRO A 130 15.74 -15.60 -1.50
C PRO A 130 14.84 -15.23 -2.67
N ALA A 131 15.41 -15.02 -3.87
CA ALA A 131 14.65 -14.78 -5.10
C ALA A 131 13.73 -15.95 -5.46
N CYS A 132 14.10 -17.16 -5.06
CA CYS A 132 13.39 -18.39 -5.38
C CYS A 132 12.40 -18.81 -4.29
N LEU A 133 12.53 -18.30 -3.06
CA LEU A 133 11.75 -18.75 -1.91
C LEU A 133 10.34 -18.15 -1.88
N ASP A 134 9.38 -18.93 -1.40
CA ASP A 134 7.97 -18.58 -1.18
C ASP A 134 7.47 -19.09 0.16
N PHE A 135 6.41 -18.44 0.64
CA PHE A 135 5.60 -18.92 1.75
C PHE A 135 4.57 -19.92 1.22
N HIS A 136 4.70 -21.18 1.63
CA HIS A 136 3.74 -22.24 1.36
C HIS A 136 2.89 -22.50 2.61
N HIS A 137 1.59 -22.31 2.51
CA HIS A 137 0.64 -22.64 3.57
C HIS A 137 0.52 -24.16 3.73
N LEU A 138 0.74 -24.67 4.95
CA LEU A 138 0.61 -26.10 5.27
C LEU A 138 -0.83 -26.61 5.16
N SER A 139 -1.79 -25.71 5.35
CA SER A 139 -3.23 -25.97 5.29
C SER A 139 -3.90 -24.83 4.54
N SER A 140 -4.70 -25.17 3.54
CA SER A 140 -5.48 -24.19 2.77
C SER A 140 -6.64 -23.61 3.56
N ALA A 141 -7.09 -24.26 4.64
CA ALA A 141 -8.17 -23.79 5.50
C ALA A 141 -7.75 -22.65 6.43
N ASP A 142 -6.45 -22.57 6.78
CA ASP A 142 -5.92 -21.59 7.74
C ASP A 142 -5.37 -20.33 7.07
N LYS A 143 -5.37 -20.31 5.74
CA LYS A 143 -4.90 -19.20 4.90
C LYS A 143 -5.97 -18.13 4.79
N GLU A 144 -5.63 -16.91 5.20
CA GLU A 144 -6.45 -15.75 4.88
C GLU A 144 -6.13 -15.25 3.46
N MET A 145 -4.84 -15.13 3.13
CA MET A 145 -4.37 -14.65 1.83
C MET A 145 -2.93 -15.08 1.57
N ALA A 146 -2.50 -15.05 0.31
CA ALA A 146 -1.06 -15.20 0.01
C ALA A 146 -0.27 -14.02 0.61
N VAL A 147 0.79 -14.30 1.35
CA VAL A 147 1.62 -13.30 2.08
C VAL A 147 2.06 -12.15 1.18
N ASN A 148 2.42 -12.43 -0.09
CA ASN A 148 2.84 -11.42 -1.06
C ASN A 148 1.71 -10.43 -1.46
N LYS A 149 0.44 -10.84 -1.35
CA LYS A 149 -0.72 -10.00 -1.64
C LYS A 149 -1.15 -9.16 -0.44
N MET A 150 -0.78 -9.52 0.79
CA MET A 150 -1.24 -8.78 1.98
C MET A 150 -0.76 -7.31 2.02
N VAL A 151 0.46 -7.02 1.54
CA VAL A 151 1.03 -5.66 1.54
C VAL A 151 0.22 -4.66 0.68
N PRO A 152 -0.06 -4.91 -0.61
CA PRO A 152 -0.88 -4.00 -1.40
C PRO A 152 -2.32 -3.86 -0.86
N TYR A 153 -2.87 -4.91 -0.24
CA TYR A 153 -4.21 -4.92 0.36
C TYR A 153 -4.29 -4.21 1.73
N GLY A 154 -3.17 -3.70 2.26
CA GLY A 154 -3.19 -2.79 3.41
C GLY A 154 -3.15 -3.46 4.79
N TYR A 155 -2.96 -4.77 4.85
CA TYR A 155 -2.82 -5.54 6.10
C TYR A 155 -1.79 -4.95 7.05
N SER A 156 -2.02 -5.12 8.36
CA SER A 156 -1.10 -4.64 9.39
C SER A 156 0.19 -5.47 9.44
N LYS A 157 1.21 -4.95 10.12
CA LYS A 157 2.47 -5.69 10.33
C LYS A 157 2.21 -7.01 11.05
N SER A 158 1.40 -6.98 12.11
CA SER A 158 1.09 -8.16 12.93
C SER A 158 0.32 -9.22 12.14
N ASP A 159 -0.62 -8.82 11.30
CA ASP A 159 -1.41 -9.80 10.51
C ASP A 159 -0.51 -10.51 9.49
N ILE A 160 0.41 -9.77 8.86
CA ILE A 160 1.39 -10.35 7.93
C ILE A 160 2.32 -11.30 8.68
N GLU A 161 2.79 -10.93 9.87
CA GLU A 161 3.64 -11.79 10.71
C GLU A 161 2.91 -13.08 11.13
N ALA A 162 1.67 -12.98 11.61
CA ALA A 162 0.85 -14.13 11.96
C ALA A 162 0.57 -15.05 10.75
N GLU A 163 0.36 -14.51 9.55
CA GLU A 163 0.17 -15.33 8.35
C GLU A 163 1.47 -16.03 7.92
N MET A 164 2.63 -15.38 8.07
CA MET A 164 3.93 -15.99 7.78
C MET A 164 4.24 -17.18 8.71
N GLU A 165 3.75 -17.16 9.96
CA GLU A 165 3.95 -18.25 10.92
C GLU A 165 3.23 -19.55 10.54
N LYS A 166 2.17 -19.46 9.73
CA LYS A 166 1.42 -20.62 9.22
C LYS A 166 2.06 -21.28 8.00
N CYS A 167 3.18 -20.73 7.52
CA CYS A 167 3.80 -21.12 6.27
C CYS A 167 5.13 -21.84 6.50
N GLU A 168 5.41 -22.87 5.71
CA GLU A 168 6.78 -23.33 5.48
C GLU A 168 7.40 -22.57 4.30
N ILE A 169 8.73 -22.52 4.26
CA ILE A 169 9.46 -21.87 3.16
C ILE A 169 9.85 -22.91 2.11
N LEU A 170 9.32 -22.74 0.90
CA LEU A 170 9.64 -23.59 -0.25
C LEU A 170 10.23 -22.76 -1.38
N CYS A 171 11.17 -23.31 -2.14
CA CYS A 171 11.55 -22.71 -3.42
C CYS A 171 10.39 -22.86 -4.42
N ALA A 172 10.36 -22.00 -5.44
CA ALA A 172 9.29 -21.95 -6.43
C ALA A 172 9.04 -23.30 -7.12
N ASN A 173 10.11 -24.08 -7.39
CA ASN A 173 9.98 -25.42 -7.97
C ASN A 173 9.29 -26.40 -7.00
N CYS A 174 9.74 -26.48 -5.75
CA CYS A 174 9.11 -27.33 -4.72
C CYS A 174 7.67 -26.88 -4.43
N HIS A 175 7.45 -25.57 -4.35
CA HIS A 175 6.13 -24.98 -4.14
C HIS A 175 5.15 -25.35 -5.26
N ALA A 176 5.59 -25.32 -6.52
CA ALA A 176 4.77 -25.75 -7.66
C ALA A 176 4.39 -27.24 -7.54
N LYS A 177 5.33 -28.09 -7.14
CA LYS A 177 5.09 -29.53 -6.92
C LYS A 177 4.05 -29.81 -5.84
N GLU A 178 3.95 -28.98 -4.80
CA GLU A 178 2.93 -29.12 -3.75
C GLU A 178 1.53 -28.68 -4.21
N HIS A 179 1.44 -27.67 -5.08
CA HIS A 179 0.13 -27.21 -5.59
C HIS A 179 -0.45 -28.11 -6.68
N VAL A 180 0.35 -29.03 -7.22
CA VAL A 180 -0.16 -30.12 -8.05
C VAL A 180 -0.82 -31.14 -7.14
N SER A 181 -2.09 -30.89 -6.80
CA SER A 181 -2.98 -31.97 -6.40
C SER A 181 -3.04 -32.98 -7.55
N ALA A 182 -2.94 -34.27 -7.24
CA ALA A 182 -3.10 -35.34 -8.22
C ALA A 182 -4.54 -35.31 -8.78
N PRO A 183 -4.78 -34.58 -9.90
CA PRO A 183 -5.20 -35.22 -11.14
C PRO A 183 -4.79 -34.49 -12.45
N GLU A 184 -3.77 -33.64 -12.51
CA GLU A 184 -3.24 -33.20 -13.82
C GLU A 184 -2.45 -34.32 -14.54
N ALA A 185 -1.99 -35.32 -13.79
CA ALA A 185 -1.37 -36.54 -14.31
C ALA A 185 -2.39 -37.61 -14.80
N ARG A 186 -3.71 -37.34 -14.71
CA ARG A 186 -4.76 -38.33 -15.04
C ARG A 186 -5.92 -37.71 -15.83
N VAL A 187 -5.66 -37.30 -17.07
CA VAL A 187 -6.71 -37.33 -18.12
C VAL A 187 -6.11 -37.86 -19.42
N MET A 188 -5.73 -39.13 -19.40
CA MET A 188 -5.91 -39.99 -20.58
C MET A 188 -7.32 -40.59 -20.47
N ALA A 189 -8.34 -39.74 -20.51
CA ALA A 189 -9.71 -40.20 -20.60
C ALA A 189 -10.02 -40.46 -22.08
N GLU A 190 -10.50 -41.65 -22.38
CA GLU A 190 -11.04 -42.02 -23.69
C GLU A 190 -12.22 -41.09 -24.01
N GLY A 191 -12.04 -40.14 -24.95
CA GLY A 191 -13.05 -39.14 -25.29
C GLY A 191 -12.53 -38.02 -26.22
N ALA A 192 -13.45 -37.19 -26.73
CA ALA A 192 -13.11 -36.03 -27.57
C ALA A 192 -12.53 -34.89 -26.72
N GLN A 193 -11.24 -34.58 -26.92
CA GLN A 193 -10.58 -33.48 -26.21
C GLN A 193 -11.06 -32.11 -26.72
N THR A 194 -11.14 -31.14 -25.83
CA THR A 194 -11.27 -29.72 -26.19
C THR A 194 -9.95 -29.16 -26.73
N ARG A 195 -9.99 -28.00 -27.40
CA ARG A 195 -8.78 -27.28 -27.86
C ARG A 195 -7.86 -26.92 -26.68
N VAL A 196 -8.42 -26.44 -25.57
CA VAL A 196 -7.66 -26.06 -24.37
C VAL A 196 -6.92 -27.26 -23.79
N GLU A 197 -7.56 -28.42 -23.68
CA GLU A 197 -6.93 -29.64 -23.17
C GLU A 197 -5.78 -30.12 -24.07
N ARG A 198 -5.99 -30.13 -25.40
CA ARG A 198 -4.92 -30.45 -26.36
C ARG A 198 -3.72 -29.50 -26.24
N LEU A 199 -3.99 -28.19 -26.11
CA LEU A 199 -2.95 -27.18 -25.98
C LEU A 199 -2.21 -27.30 -24.65
N ARG A 200 -2.89 -27.61 -23.54
CA ARG A 200 -2.26 -27.89 -22.24
C ARG A 200 -1.35 -29.12 -22.31
N GLN A 201 -1.83 -30.20 -22.93
CA GLN A 201 -1.04 -31.42 -23.13
C GLN A 201 0.18 -31.15 -24.01
N TRP A 202 0.00 -30.43 -25.12
CA TRP A 202 1.11 -30.00 -25.98
C TRP A 202 2.13 -29.16 -25.22
N ALA A 203 1.70 -28.16 -24.45
CA ALA A 203 2.59 -27.30 -23.67
C ALA A 203 3.33 -28.09 -22.58
N TYR A 204 2.68 -29.06 -21.94
CA TYR A 204 3.31 -29.97 -20.99
C TYR A 204 4.45 -30.76 -21.66
N GLU A 205 4.17 -31.42 -22.79
CA GLU A 205 5.17 -32.18 -23.54
C GLU A 205 6.28 -31.31 -24.13
N TYR A 206 5.93 -30.12 -24.61
CA TYR A 206 6.89 -29.13 -25.12
C TYR A 206 7.92 -28.76 -24.04
N LYS A 207 7.45 -28.51 -22.82
CA LYS A 207 8.32 -28.21 -21.67
C LYS A 207 9.12 -29.43 -21.24
N ARG A 208 8.48 -30.61 -21.12
CA ARG A 208 9.12 -31.87 -20.73
C ARG A 208 10.31 -32.24 -21.61
N THR A 209 10.14 -32.10 -22.92
CA THR A 209 11.17 -32.48 -23.91
C THR A 209 12.35 -31.52 -23.95
N ARG A 210 12.20 -30.29 -23.45
CA ARG A 210 13.25 -29.26 -23.46
C ARG A 210 13.96 -29.10 -22.12
N GLY A 211 13.24 -29.25 -21.02
CA GLY A 211 13.79 -28.95 -19.69
C GLY A 211 14.10 -27.46 -19.51
N CYS A 212 14.64 -27.10 -18.34
CA CYS A 212 15.15 -25.77 -18.09
C CYS A 212 16.44 -25.52 -18.89
N GLN A 213 16.55 -24.37 -19.57
CA GLN A 213 17.77 -24.00 -20.29
C GLN A 213 18.96 -23.66 -19.37
N ARG A 214 18.71 -23.40 -18.08
CA ARG A 214 19.73 -22.90 -17.13
C ARG A 214 20.14 -23.90 -16.05
N CYS A 215 19.39 -24.97 -15.86
CA CYS A 215 19.70 -25.99 -14.86
C CYS A 215 19.12 -27.35 -15.25
N SER A 216 19.39 -28.39 -14.45
CA SER A 216 18.96 -29.76 -14.73
C SER A 216 17.49 -30.07 -14.39
N GLU A 217 16.66 -29.08 -14.05
CA GLU A 217 15.24 -29.32 -13.78
C GLU A 217 14.48 -29.63 -15.07
N THR A 218 13.78 -30.76 -15.07
CA THR A 218 13.05 -31.29 -16.24
C THR A 218 11.57 -31.55 -15.94
N ASP A 219 11.14 -31.44 -14.69
CA ASP A 219 9.75 -31.64 -14.31
C ASP A 219 8.86 -30.53 -14.90
N PRO A 220 7.93 -30.83 -15.82
CA PRO A 220 7.11 -29.84 -16.51
C PRO A 220 6.26 -28.96 -15.58
N VAL A 221 5.96 -29.45 -14.36
CA VAL A 221 5.27 -28.69 -13.31
C VAL A 221 6.10 -27.49 -12.86
N CYS A 222 7.42 -27.66 -12.82
CA CYS A 222 8.35 -26.58 -12.46
C CYS A 222 8.67 -25.66 -13.64
N LEU A 223 8.37 -26.05 -14.88
CA LEU A 223 8.80 -25.33 -16.09
C LEU A 223 7.80 -24.26 -16.55
N GLN A 224 8.33 -23.12 -16.96
CA GLN A 224 7.60 -21.93 -17.42
C GLN A 224 8.17 -21.42 -18.75
N PHE A 225 7.31 -20.82 -19.56
CA PHE A 225 7.72 -20.08 -20.75
C PHE A 225 8.21 -18.69 -20.34
N HIS A 226 9.48 -18.41 -20.63
CA HIS A 226 10.10 -17.12 -20.41
C HIS A 226 10.30 -16.40 -21.74
N HIS A 227 9.64 -15.26 -21.93
CA HIS A 227 9.79 -14.47 -23.15
C HIS A 227 11.15 -13.78 -23.16
N VAL A 228 11.90 -13.96 -24.24
CA VAL A 228 13.20 -13.28 -24.49
C VAL A 228 13.10 -12.14 -25.50
N SER A 229 11.90 -11.93 -26.04
CA SER A 229 11.53 -10.81 -26.92
C SER A 229 10.14 -10.29 -26.57
N GLU A 230 9.67 -9.25 -27.24
CA GLU A 230 8.37 -8.66 -26.96
C GLU A 230 7.22 -9.68 -27.12
N LYS A 231 6.43 -9.80 -26.06
CA LYS A 231 5.27 -10.69 -26.01
C LYS A 231 4.00 -9.97 -26.48
N HIS A 232 3.13 -10.70 -27.16
CA HIS A 232 1.75 -10.28 -27.39
C HIS A 232 0.89 -10.58 -26.16
N ALA A 233 1.02 -11.80 -25.60
CA ALA A 233 0.27 -12.24 -24.42
C ALA A 233 1.02 -13.39 -23.71
N GLY A 234 0.64 -13.71 -22.47
CA GLY A 234 1.24 -14.86 -21.79
C GLY A 234 0.80 -16.18 -22.42
N VAL A 235 1.74 -17.07 -22.79
CA VAL A 235 1.41 -18.38 -23.39
C VAL A 235 0.37 -19.17 -22.56
N SER A 236 0.49 -19.20 -21.24
CA SER A 236 -0.49 -19.86 -20.36
C SER A 236 -1.89 -19.22 -20.39
N GLU A 237 -1.96 -17.91 -20.54
CA GLU A 237 -3.20 -17.16 -20.69
C GLU A 237 -3.85 -17.45 -22.05
N MET A 238 -3.06 -17.42 -23.13
CA MET A 238 -3.53 -17.77 -24.48
C MET A 238 -4.10 -19.19 -24.54
N ILE A 239 -3.46 -20.16 -23.87
CA ILE A 239 -3.98 -21.54 -23.77
C ILE A 239 -5.31 -21.56 -23.00
N THR A 240 -5.43 -20.81 -21.91
CA THR A 240 -6.63 -20.79 -21.07
C THR A 240 -7.82 -20.13 -21.79
N ASN A 241 -7.55 -19.05 -22.53
CA ASN A 241 -8.53 -18.40 -23.40
C ASN A 241 -8.83 -19.24 -24.65
N GLY A 242 -8.04 -20.30 -24.87
CA GLY A 242 -8.17 -21.21 -25.99
C GLY A 242 -7.94 -20.50 -27.31
N GLU A 243 -6.87 -19.70 -27.44
CA GLU A 243 -6.44 -18.99 -28.66
C GLU A 243 -5.94 -19.95 -29.77
N PRO A 244 -5.86 -19.50 -31.05
CA PRO A 244 -5.50 -20.37 -32.16
C PRO A 244 -4.12 -21.01 -31.94
N GLU A 245 -4.00 -22.29 -32.30
CA GLU A 245 -2.74 -23.03 -32.10
C GLU A 245 -1.57 -22.38 -32.86
N SER A 246 -1.83 -21.81 -34.05
CA SER A 246 -0.85 -21.02 -34.80
C SER A 246 -0.26 -19.88 -33.98
N ASP A 247 -1.12 -19.16 -33.27
CA ASP A 247 -0.76 -17.93 -32.57
C ASP A 247 0.00 -18.27 -31.30
N ILE A 248 -0.44 -19.32 -30.59
CA ILE A 248 0.27 -19.85 -29.42
C ILE A 248 1.67 -20.35 -29.80
N ARG A 249 1.80 -21.06 -30.93
CA ARG A 249 3.09 -21.56 -31.40
C ARG A 249 4.02 -20.41 -31.77
N ALA A 250 3.53 -19.41 -32.51
CA ALA A 250 4.29 -18.21 -32.83
C ALA A 250 4.72 -17.44 -31.56
N GLU A 251 3.89 -17.40 -30.52
CA GLU A 251 4.27 -16.78 -29.24
C GLU A 251 5.32 -17.61 -28.49
N VAL A 252 5.23 -18.94 -28.54
CA VAL A 252 6.23 -19.83 -27.92
C VAL A 252 7.60 -19.75 -28.60
N GLU A 253 7.68 -19.44 -29.89
CA GLU A 253 8.95 -19.20 -30.59
C GLU A 253 9.73 -18.00 -30.02
N LYS A 254 9.04 -17.08 -29.33
CA LYS A 254 9.63 -15.94 -28.62
C LYS A 254 10.11 -16.30 -27.21
N CYS A 255 9.94 -17.56 -26.80
CA CYS A 255 10.18 -18.02 -25.44
C CYS A 255 11.34 -19.01 -25.36
N VAL A 256 12.00 -18.99 -24.20
CA VAL A 256 12.83 -20.10 -23.71
C VAL A 256 12.12 -20.80 -22.55
N VAL A 257 12.50 -22.04 -22.26
CA VAL A 257 11.93 -22.79 -21.14
C VAL A 257 12.86 -22.67 -19.93
N LEU A 258 12.34 -22.13 -18.83
CA LEU A 258 13.05 -22.01 -17.55
C LEU A 258 12.24 -22.68 -16.43
N CYS A 259 12.91 -23.28 -15.45
CA CYS A 259 12.22 -23.67 -14.22
C CYS A 259 11.82 -22.43 -13.41
N ALA A 260 10.85 -22.57 -12.50
CA ALA A 260 10.29 -21.48 -11.72
C ALA A 260 11.36 -20.73 -10.91
N ASN A 261 12.35 -21.43 -10.36
CA ASN A 261 13.50 -20.81 -9.68
C ASN A 261 14.32 -19.95 -10.65
N CYS A 262 14.81 -20.53 -11.76
CA CYS A 262 15.62 -19.80 -12.75
C CYS A 262 14.85 -18.64 -13.40
N HIS A 263 13.55 -18.80 -13.63
CA HIS A 263 12.69 -17.75 -14.15
C HIS A 263 12.58 -16.57 -13.19
N ARG A 264 12.47 -16.83 -11.88
CA ARG A 264 12.45 -15.76 -10.88
C ARG A 264 13.76 -15.02 -10.77
N LYS A 265 14.89 -15.74 -10.80
CA LYS A 265 16.22 -15.11 -10.76
C LYS A 265 16.41 -14.11 -11.91
N GLU A 266 15.79 -14.35 -13.06
CA GLU A 266 15.82 -13.40 -14.18
C GLU A 266 15.09 -12.10 -13.91
N HIS A 267 13.93 -12.17 -13.25
CA HIS A 267 13.10 -11.00 -12.92
C HIS A 267 13.38 -10.44 -11.53
N TYR A 268 14.41 -10.94 -10.85
CA TYR A 268 14.65 -10.57 -9.46
C TYR A 268 15.39 -9.25 -9.37
N GLU A 269 14.68 -8.23 -8.92
CA GLU A 269 15.28 -6.97 -8.47
C GLU A 269 15.37 -6.99 -6.95
N ARG A 270 16.60 -6.94 -6.41
CA ARG A 270 16.81 -6.89 -4.97
C ARG A 270 16.19 -5.60 -4.41
N PRO A 271 15.31 -5.66 -3.40
CA PRO A 271 14.78 -4.45 -2.78
C PRO A 271 15.92 -3.64 -2.17
N VAL A 272 16.05 -2.37 -2.58
CA VAL A 272 16.96 -1.43 -1.93
C VAL A 272 16.31 -1.03 -0.59
N VAL A 273 16.99 -1.32 0.51
CA VAL A 273 16.65 -0.81 1.84
C VAL A 273 17.62 0.33 2.13
N THR A 274 17.13 1.56 2.21
CA THR A 274 17.96 2.72 2.53
C THR A 274 18.34 2.69 4.02
N PRO A 275 19.63 2.87 4.38
CA PRO A 275 20.12 2.75 5.76
C PRO A 275 19.48 3.70 6.78
N GLU A 276 18.84 4.80 6.34
CA GLU A 276 18.16 5.74 7.24
C GLU A 276 16.84 5.19 7.84
N GLU A 277 16.44 3.97 7.49
CA GLU A 277 15.15 3.39 7.86
C GLU A 277 15.25 2.18 8.83
N SER A 278 16.44 1.94 9.42
CA SER A 278 16.65 0.83 10.38
C SER A 278 16.23 1.13 11.81
N ASP A 279 16.12 2.40 12.22
CA ASP A 279 15.90 2.78 13.61
C ASP A 279 14.70 3.72 13.77
N ASN A 280 13.52 3.12 13.86
CA ASN A 280 12.43 3.62 14.70
C ASN A 280 11.53 2.42 15.04
N ILE A 281 12.05 1.71 16.05
CA ILE A 281 11.46 0.75 17.01
C ILE A 281 9.97 0.44 16.77
#